data_AF-A0A2N3C1X7-F1
#
_entry.id   AF-A0A2N3C1X7-F1
#
_cell.length_a   1.000
_cell.length_b   1.000
_cell.length_c   1.000
_cell.angle_alpha   90.00
_cell.angle_beta   90.00
_cell.angle_gamma   90.00
#
_symmetry.space_group_name_H-M   'P 1'
#
loop_
_entity.id
_entity.type
_entity.pdbx_description
1 polymer ?
#
loop_
_entity_poly.entity_id
_entity_poly.type
_entity_poly.pdbx_seq_one_letter_code
_entity_poly.pdbx_strand_id
1 'polypeptide(L)'
;GQQEVVGEFPGMTFAPRFSPDGQKIIMSLQRGGNSDIYTMDLRSRQVTRLTNTAAIDTAPSYSPDGRQITFESDRGGSQQIYVMDANGSSQRRVSFGQGSYATPVWSPRGDLIAFTKMTGGRFVIGVMRPDGTGERVLTEGYHNEGPTWAPNGRVLMFFRETRGAQGGPGLWSVDVTGYNERPVPAATMASDPAWSPRIQ
;
A
#
# COMPACT_ATOMS: atom_id res chain seq x y z
N GLY A 1 -1.65 20.01 16.89
CA GLY A 1 -1.17 19.76 15.52
C GLY A 1 -1.69 20.87 14.63
N GLN A 2 -0.92 21.27 13.61
CA GLN A 2 -1.41 22.15 12.55
C GLN A 2 -2.01 21.30 11.44
N GLN A 3 -3.16 21.72 10.92
CA GLN A 3 -3.81 21.10 9.77
C GLN A 3 -3.83 22.14 8.64
N GLU A 4 -3.44 21.72 7.44
CA GLU A 4 -3.44 22.58 6.26
C GLU A 4 -3.98 21.79 5.07
N VAL A 5 -4.80 22.46 4.25
CA VAL A 5 -5.28 21.89 2.99
C VAL A 5 -4.12 21.92 2.00
N VAL A 6 -3.70 20.74 1.53
CA VAL A 6 -2.54 20.63 0.64
C VAL A 6 -2.86 20.92 -0.83
N GLY A 7 -4.12 20.83 -1.24
CA GLY A 7 -4.57 21.22 -2.58
C GLY A 7 -6.01 20.82 -2.90
N GLU A 8 -6.59 21.44 -3.92
CA GLU A 8 -7.82 20.99 -4.58
C GLU A 8 -7.44 20.28 -5.88
N PHE A 9 -7.68 18.98 -5.94
CA PHE A 9 -7.40 18.19 -7.14
C PHE A 9 -8.70 17.92 -7.90
N PRO A 10 -8.74 18.12 -9.22
CA PRO A 10 -9.90 17.72 -10.01
C PRO A 10 -9.98 16.18 -10.03
N GLY A 11 -11.08 15.63 -9.49
CA GLY A 11 -11.34 14.19 -9.41
C GLY A 11 -11.07 13.59 -8.03
N MET A 12 -11.18 12.25 -7.93
CA MET A 12 -10.95 11.53 -6.68
C MET A 12 -9.45 11.38 -6.42
N THR A 13 -9.00 11.76 -5.22
CA THR A 13 -7.64 11.54 -4.72
C THR A 13 -7.69 10.53 -3.59
N PHE A 14 -6.84 9.50 -3.62
CA PHE A 14 -6.84 8.45 -2.60
C PHE A 14 -5.45 7.84 -2.37
N ALA A 15 -5.33 7.15 -1.23
CA ALA A 15 -4.10 6.54 -0.72
C ALA A 15 -2.88 7.49 -0.63
N PRO A 16 -3.00 8.71 -0.05
CA PRO A 16 -1.84 9.57 0.12
C PRO A 16 -0.83 8.98 1.10
N ARG A 17 0.46 9.12 0.79
CA ARG A 17 1.60 8.75 1.66
C ARG A 17 2.64 9.86 1.63
N PHE A 18 3.27 10.14 2.76
CA PHE A 18 4.44 11.02 2.79
C PHE A 18 5.68 10.33 2.20
N SER A 19 6.57 11.10 1.60
CA SER A 19 7.95 10.67 1.36
C SER A 19 8.68 10.46 2.69
N PRO A 20 9.74 9.62 2.74
CA PRO A 20 10.46 9.34 3.99
C PRO A 20 11.06 10.59 4.66
N ASP A 21 11.42 11.61 3.87
CA ASP A 21 11.93 12.91 4.34
C ASP A 21 10.82 13.92 4.71
N GLY A 22 9.55 13.54 4.55
CA GLY A 22 8.38 14.37 4.83
C GLY A 22 8.20 15.58 3.91
N GLN A 23 8.96 15.69 2.81
CA GLN A 23 8.89 16.86 1.92
C GLN A 23 7.84 16.74 0.81
N LYS A 24 7.40 15.52 0.50
CA LYS A 24 6.45 15.24 -0.58
C LYS A 24 5.30 14.36 -0.10
N ILE A 25 4.19 14.44 -0.82
CA ILE A 25 3.12 13.43 -0.78
C ILE A 25 3.12 12.69 -2.12
N ILE A 26 2.89 11.39 -2.08
CA ILE A 26 2.56 10.58 -3.25
C ILE A 26 1.12 10.09 -3.12
N MET A 27 0.38 10.08 -4.22
CA MET A 27 -1.05 9.80 -4.23
C MET A 27 -1.51 9.21 -5.56
N SER A 28 -2.67 8.56 -5.54
CA SER A 28 -3.41 8.17 -6.75
C SER A 28 -4.39 9.28 -7.08
N LEU A 29 -4.43 9.71 -8.34
CA LEU A 29 -5.34 10.76 -8.81
C LEU A 29 -6.11 10.29 -10.03
N GLN A 30 -7.44 10.28 -9.92
CA GLN A 30 -8.33 9.91 -11.01
C GLN A 30 -8.63 11.12 -11.91
N ARG A 31 -8.39 10.99 -13.22
CA ARG A 31 -8.79 11.98 -14.24
C ARG A 31 -9.34 11.28 -15.48
N GLY A 32 -10.53 11.68 -15.91
CA GLY A 32 -11.13 11.19 -17.16
C GLY A 32 -11.36 9.66 -17.20
N GLY A 33 -11.65 9.04 -16.03
CA GLY A 33 -11.85 7.60 -15.92
C GLY A 33 -10.59 6.75 -15.72
N ASN A 34 -9.40 7.36 -15.80
CA ASN A 34 -8.11 6.71 -15.53
C ASN A 34 -7.56 7.14 -14.16
N SER A 35 -6.76 6.30 -13.49
CA SER A 35 -6.00 6.67 -12.30
C SER A 35 -4.51 6.56 -12.57
N ASP A 36 -3.76 7.60 -12.19
CA ASP A 36 -2.30 7.60 -12.28
C ASP A 36 -1.67 7.99 -10.94
N ILE A 37 -0.38 7.71 -10.82
CA ILE A 37 0.42 8.08 -9.65
C ILE A 37 0.98 9.49 -9.83
N TYR A 38 0.82 10.31 -8.80
CA TYR A 38 1.34 11.66 -8.74
C TYR A 38 2.14 11.88 -7.46
N THR A 39 3.13 12.77 -7.53
CA THR A 39 3.79 13.33 -6.35
C THR A 39 3.53 14.83 -6.27
N MET A 40 3.45 15.35 -5.05
CA MET A 40 3.32 16.77 -4.75
C MET A 40 4.42 17.19 -3.80
N ASP A 41 5.19 18.20 -4.16
CA ASP A 41 6.12 18.86 -3.26
C ASP A 41 5.34 19.80 -2.32
N LEU A 42 5.54 19.64 -1.01
CA LEU A 42 4.75 20.35 0.00
C LEU A 42 5.10 21.83 0.12
N ARG A 43 6.33 22.22 -0.22
CA ARG A 43 6.80 23.60 -0.07
C ARG A 43 6.41 24.44 -1.27
N SER A 44 6.65 23.92 -2.47
CA SER A 44 6.37 24.60 -3.74
C SER A 44 4.95 24.38 -4.25
N ARG A 45 4.23 23.39 -3.69
CA ARG A 45 2.94 22.90 -4.21
C ARG A 45 3.02 22.34 -5.64
N GLN A 46 4.21 22.05 -6.14
CA GLN A 46 4.38 21.50 -7.49
C GLN A 46 3.90 20.04 -7.53
N VAL A 47 3.00 19.75 -8.47
CA VAL A 47 2.47 18.42 -8.73
C VAL A 47 3.13 17.81 -9.97
N THR A 48 3.67 16.61 -9.85
CA THR A 48 4.33 15.87 -10.94
C THR A 48 3.63 14.53 -11.14
N ARG A 49 3.29 14.21 -12.40
CA ARG A 49 2.73 12.91 -12.80
C ARG A 49 3.86 11.90 -12.98
N LEU A 50 3.77 10.74 -12.35
CA LEU A 50 4.79 9.67 -12.40
C LEU A 50 4.40 8.52 -13.32
N THR A 51 3.12 8.26 -13.52
CA THR A 51 2.62 7.28 -14.49
C THR A 51 1.68 7.94 -15.50
N ASN A 52 1.69 7.46 -16.74
CA ASN A 52 0.85 7.99 -17.81
C ASN A 52 0.52 6.88 -18.79
N THR A 53 -0.31 5.95 -18.35
CA THR A 53 -0.76 4.81 -19.17
C THR A 53 -2.28 4.75 -19.16
N ALA A 54 -2.86 3.90 -20.00
CA ALA A 54 -4.31 3.64 -19.99
C ALA A 54 -4.73 2.65 -18.87
N ALA A 55 -3.79 2.22 -18.04
CA ALA A 55 -4.01 1.34 -16.92
C ALA A 55 -4.38 2.13 -15.66
N ILE A 56 -5.05 1.46 -14.74
CA ILE A 56 -5.32 1.97 -13.39
C ILE A 56 -4.06 1.76 -12.55
N ASP A 57 -3.34 2.84 -12.28
CA ASP A 57 -2.20 2.84 -11.36
C ASP A 57 -2.61 3.46 -10.01
N THR A 58 -2.43 2.71 -8.91
CA THR A 58 -2.88 3.13 -7.57
C THR A 58 -1.99 2.65 -6.42
N ALA A 59 -2.37 3.01 -5.19
CA ALA A 59 -1.77 2.59 -3.94
C ALA A 59 -0.22 2.70 -3.89
N PRO A 60 0.35 3.89 -4.17
CA PRO A 60 1.79 4.07 -4.19
C PRO A 60 2.39 4.07 -2.79
N SER A 61 3.61 3.54 -2.63
CA SER A 61 4.38 3.58 -1.39
C SER A 61 5.87 3.74 -1.69
N TYR A 62 6.51 4.70 -1.02
CA TYR A 62 7.97 4.88 -1.10
C TYR A 62 8.70 3.75 -0.38
N SER A 63 9.82 3.34 -0.97
CA SER A 63 10.94 2.71 -0.25
C SER A 63 11.47 3.62 0.86
N PRO A 64 12.02 3.07 1.95
CA PRO A 64 12.45 3.85 3.10
C PRO A 64 13.62 4.80 2.81
N ASP A 65 14.41 4.53 1.78
CA ASP A 65 15.47 5.43 1.30
C ASP A 65 14.96 6.50 0.31
N GLY A 66 13.67 6.46 -0.04
CA GLY A 66 13.02 7.39 -0.95
C GLY A 66 13.42 7.25 -2.42
N ARG A 67 14.20 6.21 -2.79
CA ARG A 67 14.74 6.06 -4.15
C ARG A 67 13.78 5.38 -5.11
N GLN A 68 12.92 4.52 -4.59
CA GLN A 68 11.95 3.72 -5.34
C GLN A 68 10.54 3.86 -4.79
N ILE A 69 9.57 3.54 -5.64
CA ILE A 69 8.14 3.49 -5.33
C ILE A 69 7.60 2.13 -5.74
N THR A 70 6.84 1.48 -4.86
CA THR A 70 5.98 0.35 -5.22
C THR A 70 4.56 0.85 -5.46
N PHE A 71 3.85 0.26 -6.40
CA PHE A 71 2.47 0.62 -6.72
C PHE A 71 1.72 -0.55 -7.36
N GLU A 72 0.40 -0.45 -7.40
CA GLU A 72 -0.49 -1.40 -8.06
C GLU A 72 -0.78 -0.92 -9.49
N SER A 73 -0.80 -1.84 -10.45
CA SER A 73 -1.20 -1.56 -11.84
C SER A 73 -1.89 -2.74 -12.49
N ASP A 74 -2.94 -2.47 -13.28
CA ASP A 74 -3.65 -3.49 -14.08
C ASP A 74 -3.17 -3.57 -15.55
N ARG A 75 -2.08 -2.87 -15.91
CA ARG A 75 -1.55 -2.80 -17.29
C ARG A 75 -1.22 -4.15 -17.93
N GLY A 76 -1.08 -5.21 -17.14
CA GLY A 76 -0.85 -6.58 -17.58
C GLY A 76 -2.12 -7.41 -17.75
N GLY A 77 -3.31 -6.81 -17.68
CA GLY A 77 -4.63 -7.46 -17.77
C GLY A 77 -5.26 -7.84 -16.42
N SER A 78 -4.48 -7.84 -15.34
CA SER A 78 -4.97 -7.97 -13.96
C SER A 78 -4.11 -7.13 -13.02
N GLN A 79 -4.61 -6.83 -11.82
CA GLN A 79 -3.89 -6.05 -10.80
C GLN A 79 -2.62 -6.78 -10.37
N GLN A 80 -1.49 -6.11 -10.49
CA GLN A 80 -0.17 -6.61 -10.15
C GLN A 80 0.64 -5.51 -9.47
N ILE A 81 1.70 -5.91 -8.78
CA ILE A 81 2.62 -4.98 -8.12
C ILE A 81 3.76 -4.65 -9.07
N TYR A 82 4.05 -3.36 -9.15
CA TYR A 82 5.13 -2.77 -9.90
C TYR A 82 6.04 -1.96 -8.97
N VAL A 83 7.30 -1.84 -9.37
CA VAL A 83 8.29 -0.95 -8.76
C VAL A 83 8.81 0.01 -9.83
N MET A 84 9.08 1.24 -9.43
CA MET A 84 9.70 2.28 -10.27
C MET A 84 10.68 3.12 -9.47
N ASP A 85 11.53 3.87 -10.15
CA ASP A 85 12.35 4.91 -9.51
C ASP A 85 11.46 6.05 -9.02
N ALA A 86 11.88 6.80 -8.01
CA ALA A 86 11.09 7.87 -7.39
C ALA A 86 10.72 9.02 -8.36
N ASN A 87 11.41 9.11 -9.50
CA ASN A 87 11.13 10.04 -10.58
C ASN A 87 10.12 9.50 -11.63
N GLY A 88 9.60 8.27 -11.44
CA GLY A 88 8.65 7.62 -12.34
C GLY A 88 9.27 6.75 -13.45
N SER A 89 10.59 6.73 -13.58
CA SER A 89 11.29 5.90 -14.58
C SER A 89 11.48 4.45 -14.12
N SER A 90 12.00 3.59 -15.01
CA SER A 90 12.34 2.20 -14.69
C SER A 90 11.19 1.34 -14.15
N GLN A 91 9.95 1.60 -14.60
CA GLN A 91 8.77 0.88 -14.14
C GLN A 91 8.84 -0.60 -14.55
N ARG A 92 8.77 -1.52 -13.59
CA ARG A 92 8.83 -2.97 -13.82
C ARG A 92 7.88 -3.73 -12.91
N ARG A 93 7.28 -4.79 -13.43
CA ARG A 93 6.44 -5.72 -12.66
C ARG A 93 7.31 -6.57 -11.72
N VAL A 94 6.82 -6.84 -10.52
CA VAL A 94 7.50 -7.69 -9.52
C VAL A 94 6.68 -8.88 -9.04
N SER A 95 5.35 -8.84 -9.13
CA SER A 95 4.51 -9.99 -8.77
C SER A 95 4.25 -10.88 -9.99
N PHE A 96 4.53 -12.18 -9.91
CA PHE A 96 4.32 -13.13 -11.02
C PHE A 96 3.57 -14.41 -10.63
N GLY A 97 3.21 -14.58 -9.36
CA GLY A 97 2.40 -15.71 -8.91
C GLY A 97 0.94 -15.61 -9.36
N GLN A 98 0.17 -16.66 -9.09
CA GLN A 98 -1.27 -16.73 -9.44
C GLN A 98 -2.13 -15.77 -8.61
N GLY A 99 -3.10 -15.12 -9.25
CA GLY A 99 -4.05 -14.19 -8.62
C GLY A 99 -3.79 -12.71 -8.91
N SER A 100 -4.51 -11.85 -8.22
CA SER A 100 -4.36 -10.39 -8.28
C SER A 100 -3.66 -9.88 -7.02
N TYR A 101 -2.87 -8.81 -7.16
CA TYR A 101 -2.08 -8.23 -6.08
C TYR A 101 -2.42 -6.75 -5.97
N ALA A 102 -2.70 -6.31 -4.74
CA ALA A 102 -3.21 -4.98 -4.46
C ALA A 102 -2.56 -4.36 -3.22
N THR A 103 -2.69 -3.05 -3.08
CA THR A 103 -2.28 -2.30 -1.87
C THR A 103 -0.83 -2.58 -1.39
N PRO A 104 0.19 -2.47 -2.26
CA PRO A 104 1.56 -2.74 -1.84
C PRO A 104 2.09 -1.67 -0.88
N VAL A 105 2.83 -2.09 0.15
CA VAL A 105 3.47 -1.17 1.11
C VAL A 105 4.90 -1.64 1.40
N TRP A 106 5.85 -0.73 1.21
CA TRP A 106 7.27 -1.01 1.45
C TRP A 106 7.56 -1.13 2.95
N SER A 107 8.34 -2.13 3.33
CA SER A 107 8.87 -2.29 4.69
C SER A 107 9.76 -1.09 5.05
N PRO A 108 9.68 -0.56 6.28
CA PRO A 108 10.60 0.48 6.74
C PRO A 108 12.06 0.00 6.81
N ARG A 109 12.32 -1.31 6.72
CA ARG A 109 13.68 -1.88 6.61
C ARG A 109 14.17 -1.99 5.17
N GLY A 110 13.30 -1.77 4.19
CA GLY A 110 13.62 -1.77 2.76
C GLY A 110 13.67 -3.14 2.09
N ASP A 111 13.62 -4.21 2.87
CA ASP A 111 13.91 -5.57 2.41
C ASP A 111 12.69 -6.34 1.87
N LEU A 112 11.48 -5.85 2.16
CA LEU A 112 10.22 -6.50 1.79
C LEU A 112 9.18 -5.49 1.33
N ILE A 113 8.25 -5.95 0.49
CA ILE A 113 7.00 -5.31 0.14
C ILE A 113 5.88 -6.21 0.66
N ALA A 114 5.02 -5.67 1.52
CA ALA A 114 3.77 -6.32 1.92
C ALA A 114 2.66 -5.98 0.92
N PHE A 115 1.70 -6.88 0.76
CA PHE A 115 0.60 -6.68 -0.18
C PHE A 115 -0.63 -7.49 0.22
N THR A 116 -1.78 -7.08 -0.32
CA THR A 116 -2.99 -7.88 -0.37
C THR A 116 -2.94 -8.75 -1.63
N LYS A 117 -3.26 -10.04 -1.51
CA LYS A 117 -3.37 -10.96 -2.64
C LYS A 117 -4.75 -11.57 -2.67
N MET A 118 -5.40 -11.48 -3.82
CA MET A 118 -6.66 -12.15 -4.10
C MET A 118 -6.40 -13.42 -4.90
N THR A 119 -6.72 -14.57 -4.30
CA THR A 119 -6.58 -15.89 -4.96
C THR A 119 -7.62 -16.87 -4.42
N GLY A 120 -8.23 -17.66 -5.31
CA GLY A 120 -9.26 -18.64 -4.92
C GLY A 120 -10.45 -18.05 -4.17
N GLY A 121 -10.83 -16.80 -4.47
CA GLY A 121 -11.92 -16.08 -3.80
C GLY A 121 -11.62 -15.63 -2.37
N ARG A 122 -10.34 -15.62 -1.96
CA ARG A 122 -9.88 -15.15 -0.66
C ARG A 122 -8.92 -13.99 -0.81
N PHE A 123 -8.89 -13.13 0.19
CA PHE A 123 -7.89 -12.07 0.32
C PHE A 123 -6.97 -12.41 1.47
N VAL A 124 -5.66 -12.39 1.19
CA VAL A 124 -4.61 -12.71 2.15
C VAL A 124 -3.53 -11.63 2.14
N ILE A 125 -2.85 -11.46 3.27
CA ILE A 125 -1.65 -10.63 3.34
C ILE A 125 -0.44 -11.49 2.99
N GLY A 126 0.38 -11.00 2.06
CA GLY A 126 1.66 -11.60 1.70
C GLY A 126 2.80 -10.60 1.77
N VAL A 127 4.02 -11.14 1.66
CA VAL A 127 5.25 -10.36 1.51
C VAL A 127 6.13 -10.97 0.43
N MET A 128 6.90 -10.13 -0.25
CA MET A 128 7.95 -10.54 -1.20
C MET A 128 9.11 -9.55 -1.13
N ARG A 129 10.26 -9.90 -1.69
CA ARG A 129 11.37 -8.95 -1.87
C ARG A 129 11.06 -7.94 -2.99
N PRO A 130 11.70 -6.75 -3.00
CA PRO A 130 11.52 -5.75 -4.07
C PRO A 130 11.89 -6.20 -5.49
N ASP A 131 12.58 -7.34 -5.64
CA ASP A 131 12.86 -7.98 -6.92
C ASP A 131 11.78 -8.99 -7.35
N GLY A 132 10.76 -9.22 -6.50
CA GLY A 132 9.67 -10.18 -6.72
C GLY A 132 9.94 -11.58 -6.16
N THR A 133 11.15 -11.85 -5.65
CA THR A 133 11.51 -13.19 -5.14
C THR A 133 11.02 -13.41 -3.71
N GLY A 134 10.92 -14.69 -3.32
CA GLY A 134 10.61 -15.06 -1.93
C GLY A 134 9.20 -14.69 -1.49
N GLU A 135 8.24 -14.67 -2.42
CA GLU A 135 6.83 -14.47 -2.11
C GLU A 135 6.35 -15.51 -1.07
N ARG A 136 5.67 -15.04 -0.02
CA ARG A 136 4.98 -15.90 0.95
C ARG A 136 3.75 -15.22 1.54
N VAL A 137 2.76 -16.02 1.87
CA VAL A 137 1.53 -15.60 2.55
C VAL A 137 1.75 -15.63 4.06
N LEU A 138 1.23 -14.63 4.77
CA LEU A 138 1.39 -14.46 6.21
C LEU A 138 0.12 -14.71 7.02
N THR A 139 -1.04 -14.68 6.38
CA THR A 139 -2.33 -14.72 7.08
C THR A 139 -3.24 -15.79 6.52
N GLU A 140 -4.07 -16.34 7.38
CA GLU A 140 -5.20 -17.19 7.00
C GLU A 140 -6.51 -16.40 7.08
N GLY A 141 -7.59 -16.88 6.47
CA GLY A 141 -8.90 -16.24 6.58
C GLY A 141 -9.62 -16.02 5.24
N TYR A 142 -10.71 -15.28 5.30
CA TYR A 142 -11.58 -15.03 4.15
C TYR A 142 -11.26 -13.71 3.45
N HIS A 143 -11.07 -12.63 4.23
CA HIS A 143 -10.99 -11.27 3.69
C HIS A 143 -10.00 -10.42 4.51
N ASN A 144 -8.70 -10.57 4.25
CA ASN A 144 -7.63 -9.78 4.88
C ASN A 144 -7.03 -8.80 3.88
N GLU A 145 -7.02 -7.52 4.21
CA GLU A 145 -6.61 -6.47 3.28
C GLU A 145 -5.94 -5.26 3.96
N GLY A 146 -5.32 -4.40 3.15
CA GLY A 146 -4.78 -3.11 3.56
C GLY A 146 -3.62 -3.23 4.56
N PRO A 147 -2.53 -3.95 4.24
CA PRO A 147 -1.42 -4.11 5.15
C PRO A 147 -0.68 -2.79 5.41
N THR A 148 -0.21 -2.60 6.64
CA THR A 148 0.67 -1.50 7.03
C THR A 148 1.74 -1.99 8.00
N TRP A 149 2.95 -1.46 7.87
CA TRP A 149 4.09 -1.89 8.67
C TRP A 149 4.19 -1.10 9.97
N ALA A 150 4.43 -1.82 11.07
CA ALA A 150 4.95 -1.20 12.27
C ALA A 150 6.34 -0.59 11.97
N PRO A 151 6.75 0.51 12.64
CA PRO A 151 8.00 1.22 12.31
C PRO A 151 9.29 0.41 12.51
N ASN A 152 9.21 -0.72 13.20
CA ASN A 152 10.32 -1.66 13.36
C ASN A 152 10.44 -2.67 12.20
N GLY A 153 9.47 -2.69 11.27
CA GLY A 153 9.39 -3.62 10.14
C GLY A 153 9.20 -5.09 10.55
N ARG A 154 8.76 -5.35 11.77
CA ARG A 154 8.56 -6.71 12.31
C ARG A 154 7.11 -7.14 12.35
N VAL A 155 6.18 -6.20 12.46
CA VAL A 155 4.75 -6.49 12.60
C VAL A 155 4.02 -5.80 11.46
N LEU A 156 3.06 -6.52 10.88
CA LEU A 156 2.08 -5.97 9.96
C LEU A 156 0.75 -5.84 10.68
N MET A 157 0.04 -4.76 10.38
CA MET A 157 -1.35 -4.57 10.76
C MET A 157 -2.20 -4.53 9.49
N PHE A 158 -3.40 -5.07 9.54
CA PHE A 158 -4.33 -5.16 8.42
C PHE A 158 -5.76 -5.16 8.96
N PHE A 159 -6.75 -5.02 8.09
CA PHE A 159 -8.14 -5.25 8.49
C PHE A 159 -8.62 -6.60 7.98
N ARG A 160 -9.51 -7.22 8.77
CA ARG A 160 -10.19 -8.47 8.43
C ARG A 160 -11.68 -8.26 8.53
N GLU A 161 -12.41 -8.62 7.48
CA GLU A 161 -13.86 -8.70 7.54
C GLU A 161 -14.32 -10.08 8.02
N THR A 162 -15.09 -10.09 9.12
CA THR A 162 -15.69 -11.31 9.66
C THR A 162 -17.13 -11.46 9.17
N ARG A 163 -17.52 -12.65 8.72
CA ARG A 163 -18.89 -12.94 8.26
C ARG A 163 -19.87 -13.08 9.44
N GLY A 164 -21.14 -12.73 9.23
CA GLY A 164 -22.25 -12.95 10.17
C GLY A 164 -23.02 -11.67 10.49
N ALA A 165 -24.18 -11.80 11.16
CA ALA A 165 -25.08 -10.67 11.45
C ALA A 165 -24.46 -9.57 12.34
N GLN A 166 -23.43 -9.92 13.11
CA GLN A 166 -22.62 -8.98 13.92
C GLN A 166 -21.18 -8.89 13.41
N GLY A 167 -20.90 -9.49 12.25
CA GLY A 167 -19.61 -9.48 11.61
C GLY A 167 -19.33 -8.12 10.95
N GLY A 168 -18.06 -7.76 10.86
CA GLY A 168 -17.63 -6.53 10.22
C GLY A 168 -16.11 -6.43 10.19
N PRO A 169 -15.56 -5.30 9.71
CA PRO A 169 -14.13 -5.09 9.66
C PRO A 169 -13.57 -4.86 11.07
N GLY A 170 -12.55 -5.64 11.41
CA GLY A 170 -11.76 -5.48 12.62
C GLY A 170 -10.28 -5.42 12.29
N LEU A 171 -9.50 -4.81 13.18
CA LEU A 171 -8.05 -4.70 13.01
C LEU A 171 -7.35 -5.96 13.52
N TRP A 172 -6.34 -6.39 12.79
CA TRP A 172 -5.53 -7.55 13.12
C TRP A 172 -4.05 -7.22 12.94
N SER A 173 -3.21 -7.94 13.68
CA SER A 173 -1.76 -7.86 13.54
C SER A 173 -1.16 -9.24 13.40
N VAL A 174 -0.04 -9.33 12.68
CA VAL A 174 0.74 -10.55 12.51
C VAL A 174 2.23 -10.21 12.53
N ASP A 175 3.06 -11.08 13.11
CA ASP A 175 4.51 -10.95 12.99
C ASP A 175 4.91 -11.28 11.54
N VAL A 176 5.94 -10.62 11.01
CA VAL A 176 6.41 -10.81 9.63
C VAL A 176 6.78 -12.27 9.35
N THR A 177 7.10 -13.06 10.37
CA THR A 177 7.33 -14.51 10.23
C THR A 177 6.07 -15.31 9.83
N GLY A 178 4.87 -14.72 9.94
CA GLY A 178 3.58 -15.38 9.71
C GLY A 178 2.97 -15.99 10.97
N TYR A 179 3.61 -15.81 12.13
CA TYR A 179 3.14 -16.29 13.42
C TYR A 179 2.53 -15.16 14.26
N ASN A 180 1.89 -15.54 15.37
CA ASN A 180 1.30 -14.61 16.34
C ASN A 180 0.27 -13.65 15.71
N GLU A 181 -0.58 -14.20 14.85
CA GLU A 181 -1.73 -13.48 14.33
C GLU A 181 -2.76 -13.24 15.44
N ARG A 182 -3.19 -11.99 15.63
CA ARG A 182 -4.10 -11.63 16.71
C ARG A 182 -4.96 -10.41 16.39
N PRO A 183 -6.19 -10.32 16.92
CA PRO A 183 -7.01 -9.13 16.82
C PRO A 183 -6.38 -7.97 17.61
N VAL A 184 -6.55 -6.75 17.10
CA VAL A 184 -6.17 -5.50 17.77
C VAL A 184 -7.47 -4.87 18.30
N PRO A 185 -7.60 -4.65 19.63
CA PRO A 185 -8.81 -4.07 20.20
C PRO A 185 -9.12 -2.69 19.62
N ALA A 186 -10.38 -2.48 19.24
CA ALA A 186 -10.93 -1.19 18.82
C ALA A 186 -12.32 -1.02 19.45
N ALA A 187 -12.71 0.22 19.75
CA ALA A 187 -14.01 0.52 20.35
C ALA A 187 -15.19 0.25 19.40
N THR A 188 -14.93 0.27 18.09
CA THR A 188 -15.90 0.05 17.02
C THR A 188 -15.26 -0.80 15.92
N MET A 189 -16.04 -1.13 14.88
CA MET A 189 -15.49 -1.61 13.61
C MET A 189 -14.44 -0.63 13.10
N ALA A 190 -13.39 -1.16 12.48
CA ALA A 190 -12.24 -0.38 12.06
C ALA A 190 -11.54 -0.99 10.83
N SER A 191 -11.13 -0.11 9.92
CA SER A 191 -10.41 -0.38 8.68
C SER A 191 -9.24 0.60 8.51
N ASP A 192 -8.49 0.46 7.41
CA ASP A 192 -7.47 1.43 6.97
C ASP A 192 -6.39 1.80 8.01
N PRO A 193 -5.73 0.82 8.64
CA PRO A 193 -4.71 1.09 9.64
C PRO A 193 -3.51 1.84 9.06
N ALA A 194 -2.95 2.77 9.84
CA ALA A 194 -1.69 3.43 9.55
C ALA A 194 -0.85 3.54 10.83
N TRP A 195 0.43 3.21 10.75
CA TRP A 195 1.37 3.41 11.86
C TRP A 195 1.97 4.82 11.81
N SER A 196 2.09 5.44 12.99
CA SER A 196 2.94 6.63 13.14
C SER A 196 4.42 6.26 12.95
N PRO A 197 5.26 7.17 12.44
CA PRO A 197 6.71 6.97 12.45
C PRO A 197 7.23 6.89 13.88
N ARG A 198 8.48 6.43 14.07
CA ARG A 198 9.13 6.46 15.38
C ARG A 198 9.21 7.91 15.89
N ILE A 199 8.82 8.14 17.14
CA ILE A 199 9.11 9.37 17.85
C ILE A 199 10.62 9.35 18.14
N GLN A 200 11.35 10.34 17.64
CA GLN A 200 12.75 10.58 17.99
C GLN A 200 12.85 11.31 19.32
#